data_AF-A0A2H3S758-F1
#
_entry.id   AF-A0A2H3S758-F1
#
_cell.length_a   1.000
_cell.length_b   1.000
_cell.length_c   1.000
_cell.angle_alpha   90.00
_cell.angle_beta   90.00
_cell.angle_gamma   90.00
#
_symmetry.space_group_name_H-M   'P 1'
#
loop_
_entity.id
_entity.type
_entity.pdbx_description
1 polymer ?
#
loop_
_entity_poly.entity_id
_entity_poly.type
_entity_poly.pdbx_seq_one_letter_code
_entity_poly.pdbx_strand_id
1 'polypeptide(L)'
;MAPEQQRPPRILACVLCQQRKKKCDRKSPCSFCIKAKIECIPSTPAPKRTRRKPTKELLARLERCEELLKRCTCVQKSLMYDALATGTGSESSSPADNNSSPPPESEKTSVSSPDERNQAVYH
;
A
#
# COMPACT_ATOMS: atom_id res chain seq x y z
N MET A 1 -6.51 30.63 10.41
CA MET A 1 -6.11 30.24 9.03
C MET A 1 -4.59 30.10 9.01
N ALA A 2 -4.06 28.89 8.93
CA ALA A 2 -2.62 28.67 8.91
C ALA A 2 -2.08 28.89 7.47
N PRO A 3 -0.94 29.57 7.29
CA PRO A 3 -0.40 29.82 5.95
C PRO A 3 0.21 28.53 5.38
N GLU A 4 -0.20 28.18 4.16
CA GLU A 4 0.32 27.04 3.42
C GLU A 4 1.77 27.32 2.98
N GLN A 5 2.74 26.76 3.71
CA GLN A 5 4.17 26.92 3.41
C GLN A 5 4.53 26.13 2.16
N GLN A 6 4.57 26.81 1.01
CA GLN A 6 5.00 26.24 -0.27
C GLN A 6 6.50 25.92 -0.21
N ARG A 7 6.87 24.63 -0.28
CA ARG A 7 8.28 24.25 -0.42
C ARG A 7 8.75 24.65 -1.82
N PRO A 8 9.93 25.29 -1.94
CA PRO A 8 10.44 25.69 -3.25
C PRO A 8 10.62 24.47 -4.17
N PRO A 9 10.32 24.61 -5.47
CA PRO A 9 10.42 23.52 -6.43
C PRO A 9 11.86 23.01 -6.52
N ARG A 10 12.02 21.69 -6.48
CA ARG A 10 13.33 21.04 -6.61
C ARG A 10 13.82 21.17 -8.06
N ILE A 11 15.01 21.73 -8.26
CA ILE A 11 15.64 21.80 -9.59
C ILE A 11 16.22 20.43 -9.96
N LEU A 12 15.78 19.89 -11.10
CA LEU A 12 16.19 18.58 -11.60
C LEU A 12 17.43 18.67 -12.50
N ALA A 13 18.05 17.53 -12.79
CA ALA A 13 19.06 17.45 -13.85
C ALA A 13 18.42 17.79 -15.21
N CYS A 14 19.21 18.19 -16.20
CA CYS A 14 18.71 18.30 -17.57
C CYS A 14 18.48 16.90 -18.17
N VAL A 15 17.64 16.83 -19.20
CA VAL A 15 17.26 15.57 -19.87
C VAL A 15 18.50 14.81 -20.33
N LEU A 16 19.46 15.50 -20.93
CA LEU A 16 20.69 14.89 -21.44
C LEU A 16 21.56 14.28 -20.33
N CYS A 17 21.81 15.02 -19.25
CA CYS A 17 22.60 14.52 -18.12
C CYS A 17 21.89 13.38 -17.40
N GLN A 18 20.56 13.43 -17.30
CA GLN A 18 19.75 12.36 -16.73
C GLN A 18 19.87 11.08 -17.55
N GLN A 19 19.71 11.15 -18.89
CA GLN A 19 19.85 10.01 -19.79
C GLN A 19 21.26 9.42 -19.77
N ARG A 20 22.30 10.28 -19.77
CA ARG A 20 23.70 9.85 -19.71
C ARG A 20 24.18 9.43 -18.31
N LYS A 21 23.33 9.56 -17.30
CA LYS A 21 23.62 9.27 -15.88
C LYS A 21 24.89 9.97 -15.37
N LYS A 22 25.15 11.20 -15.84
CA LYS A 22 26.27 12.04 -15.40
C LYS A 22 25.78 13.10 -14.41
N LYS A 23 26.68 13.61 -13.56
CA LYS A 23 26.37 14.71 -12.64
C LYS A 23 25.99 15.97 -13.43
N CYS A 24 24.83 16.54 -13.13
CA CYS A 24 24.38 17.82 -13.66
C CYS A 24 24.56 18.91 -12.58
N ASP A 25 25.11 20.07 -12.96
CA ASP A 25 25.25 21.23 -12.07
C ASP A 25 23.95 22.02 -11.89
N ARG A 26 22.84 21.56 -12.51
CA ARG A 26 21.47 22.08 -12.35
C ARG A 26 21.30 23.57 -12.66
N LYS A 27 22.26 24.17 -13.37
CA LYS A 27 22.14 25.46 -14.05
C LYS A 27 21.55 25.25 -15.43
N SER A 28 20.83 26.23 -15.97
CA SER A 28 20.29 26.18 -17.33
C SER A 28 20.89 27.32 -18.16
N PRO A 29 21.74 27.03 -19.16
CA PRO A 29 22.28 25.73 -19.54
C PRO A 29 23.33 25.18 -18.54
N CYS A 30 23.49 23.85 -18.46
CA CYS A 30 24.47 23.24 -17.55
C CYS A 30 25.88 23.20 -18.18
N SER A 31 26.92 23.15 -17.34
CA SER A 31 28.33 23.17 -17.75
C SER A 31 28.69 22.15 -18.82
N PHE A 32 28.09 20.96 -18.73
CA PHE A 32 28.29 19.89 -19.71
C PHE A 32 27.67 20.25 -21.07
N CYS A 33 26.40 20.68 -21.08
CA CYS A 33 25.71 21.06 -22.31
C CYS A 33 26.39 22.25 -22.99
N ILE A 34 26.93 23.22 -22.23
CA ILE A 34 27.73 24.33 -22.77
C ILE A 34 28.96 23.80 -23.50
N LYS A 35 29.77 22.95 -22.84
CA LYS A 35 30.98 22.36 -23.45
C LYS A 35 30.68 21.49 -24.66
N ALA A 36 29.56 20.77 -24.61
CA ALA A 36 29.12 19.90 -25.70
C ALA A 36 28.46 20.68 -26.86
N LYS A 37 28.13 21.97 -26.67
CA LYS A 37 27.36 22.78 -27.63
C LYS A 37 26.03 22.13 -28.02
N ILE A 38 25.36 21.51 -27.05
CA ILE A 38 24.05 20.85 -27.21
C ILE A 38 23.00 21.62 -26.41
N GLU A 39 21.77 21.62 -26.89
CA GLU A 39 20.62 22.18 -26.20
C GLU A 39 20.44 21.58 -24.79
N CYS A 40 20.30 22.45 -23.78
CA CYS A 40 20.13 22.04 -22.39
C CYS A 40 18.66 22.15 -21.98
N ILE A 41 17.92 21.07 -22.16
CA ILE A 41 16.49 21.00 -21.80
C ILE A 41 16.37 20.56 -20.32
N PRO A 42 15.80 21.38 -19.42
CA PRO A 42 15.52 20.96 -18.03
C PRO A 42 14.56 19.76 -18.00
N SER A 43 14.82 18.77 -17.15
CA SER A 43 13.88 17.64 -17.01
C SER A 43 12.61 18.07 -16.28
N THR A 44 11.48 17.57 -16.77
CA THR A 44 10.21 17.67 -16.06
C THR A 44 10.14 16.62 -14.94
N PRO A 45 9.55 16.94 -13.78
CA PRO A 45 9.27 15.95 -12.76
C PRO A 45 8.44 14.79 -13.32
N ALA A 46 8.68 13.58 -12.80
CA ALA A 46 7.84 12.45 -13.13
C ALA A 46 6.38 12.77 -12.75
N PRO A 47 5.40 12.45 -13.60
CA PRO A 47 4.00 12.61 -13.27
C PRO A 47 3.69 11.97 -11.92
N LYS A 48 2.90 12.66 -11.09
CA LYS A 48 2.50 12.13 -9.79
C LYS A 48 1.75 10.81 -10.02
N ARG A 49 2.34 9.71 -9.56
CA ARG A 49 1.67 8.41 -9.60
C ARG A 49 0.37 8.50 -8.80
N THR A 50 -0.76 8.38 -9.50
CA THR A 50 -2.06 8.27 -8.85
C THR A 50 -2.10 6.95 -8.09
N ARG A 51 -2.50 6.97 -6.82
CA ARG A 51 -2.77 5.73 -6.08
C ARG A 51 -3.88 4.97 -6.81
N ARG A 52 -3.69 3.67 -7.00
CA ARG A 52 -4.73 2.80 -7.58
C ARG A 52 -5.94 2.83 -6.65
N LYS A 53 -7.12 3.08 -7.20
CA LYS A 53 -8.39 2.97 -6.45
C LYS A 53 -8.66 1.48 -6.14
N PRO A 54 -9.38 1.16 -5.04
CA PRO A 54 -9.84 -0.21 -4.79
C PRO A 54 -10.66 -0.72 -5.98
N THR A 55 -10.55 -2.02 -6.26
CA THR A 55 -11.26 -2.64 -7.38
C THR A 55 -12.76 -2.68 -7.12
N LYS A 56 -13.57 -2.65 -8.19
CA LYS A 56 -15.03 -2.77 -8.09
C LYS A 56 -15.46 -4.05 -7.35
N GLU A 57 -14.72 -5.14 -7.55
CA GLU A 57 -14.95 -6.41 -6.87
C GLU A 57 -14.76 -6.31 -5.36
N LEU A 58 -13.71 -5.61 -4.90
CA LEU A 58 -13.48 -5.40 -3.46
C LEU A 58 -14.62 -4.60 -2.83
N LEU A 59 -15.12 -3.57 -3.51
CA LEU A 59 -16.28 -2.79 -3.05
C LEU A 59 -17.54 -3.66 -2.98
N ALA A 60 -17.81 -4.48 -4.00
CA ALA A 60 -18.95 -5.39 -4.01
C ALA A 60 -18.87 -6.46 -2.89
N ARG A 61 -17.66 -6.93 -2.57
CA ARG A 61 -17.45 -7.84 -1.43
C ARG A 61 -17.73 -7.15 -0.10
N LEU A 62 -17.26 -5.91 0.07
CA LEU A 62 -17.53 -5.12 1.28
C LEU A 62 -19.02 -4.88 1.47
N GLU A 63 -19.74 -4.47 0.43
CA GLU A 63 -21.18 -4.24 0.46
C GLU A 63 -21.95 -5.49 0.91
N ARG A 64 -21.63 -6.66 0.33
CA ARG A 64 -22.22 -7.94 0.77
C ARG A 64 -21.93 -8.28 2.23
N CYS A 65 -20.70 -8.04 2.68
CA CYS A 65 -20.35 -8.24 4.09
C CYS A 65 -21.15 -7.31 5.01
N GLU A 66 -21.27 -6.04 4.65
CA GLU A 66 -22.04 -5.05 5.41
C GLU A 66 -23.54 -5.42 5.47
N GLU A 67 -24.12 -5.91 4.38
CA GLU A 67 -25.50 -6.42 4.34
C GLU A 67 -25.70 -7.63 5.26
N LEU A 68 -24.77 -8.58 5.25
CA LEU A 68 -24.81 -9.74 6.13
C LEU A 68 -24.72 -9.32 7.60
N LEU A 69 -23.81 -8.41 7.94
CA LEU A 69 -23.69 -7.88 9.29
C LEU A 69 -24.96 -7.14 9.74
N LYS A 70 -25.57 -6.34 8.87
CA LYS A 70 -26.86 -5.67 9.16
C LYS A 70 -27.96 -6.69 9.47
N ARG A 71 -28.04 -7.77 8.68
CA ARG A 71 -29.04 -8.84 8.93
C ARG A 71 -28.77 -9.57 10.23
N CYS A 72 -27.55 -10.01 10.49
CA CYS A 72 -27.19 -10.72 11.71
C CYS A 72 -27.42 -9.86 12.96
N THR A 73 -27.04 -8.57 12.92
CA THR A 73 -27.28 -7.66 14.03
C THR A 73 -28.77 -7.35 14.23
N CYS A 74 -29.58 -7.31 13.17
CA CYS A 74 -31.03 -7.19 13.29
C CYS A 74 -31.66 -8.43 13.95
N VAL A 75 -31.27 -9.63 13.53
CA VAL A 75 -31.71 -10.89 14.15
C VAL A 75 -31.28 -10.95 15.61
N GLN A 76 -30.02 -10.65 15.92
CA GLN A 76 -29.51 -10.64 17.28
C GLN A 76 -30.24 -9.61 18.17
N LYS A 77 -30.57 -8.42 17.64
CA LYS A 77 -31.40 -7.45 18.36
C LYS A 77 -32.80 -7.99 18.61
N SER A 78 -33.44 -8.61 17.62
CA SER A 78 -34.77 -9.23 17.78
C SER A 78 -34.76 -10.26 18.91
N LEU A 79 -33.82 -11.20 18.87
CA LEU A 79 -33.66 -12.24 19.91
C LEU A 79 -33.37 -11.64 21.29
N MET A 80 -32.62 -10.53 21.34
CA MET A 80 -32.34 -9.81 22.59
C MET A 80 -33.59 -9.10 23.15
N TYR A 81 -34.44 -8.50 22.31
CA TYR A 81 -35.71 -7.90 22.73
C TYR A 81 -36.74 -8.94 23.20
N ASP A 82 -36.79 -10.11 22.54
CA ASP A 82 -37.66 -11.21 22.96
C ASP A 82 -37.25 -11.77 24.33
N ALA A 83 -35.93 -11.94 24.57
CA ALA A 83 -35.39 -12.36 25.86
C ALA A 83 -35.64 -11.35 27.00
N LEU A 84 -35.80 -10.06 26.70
CA LEU A 84 -36.15 -9.01 27.67
C LEU A 84 -37.66 -8.98 27.99
N ALA A 85 -38.51 -9.47 27.07
CA ALA A 85 -39.97 -9.47 27.22
C ALA A 85 -40.49 -10.70 27.99
N THR A 86 -39.84 -11.85 27.88
CA THR A 86 -40.07 -13.02 28.73
C THR A 86 -39.11 -12.99 29.91
N GLY A 87 -39.54 -12.41 31.03
CA GLY A 87 -38.79 -12.43 32.28
C GLY A 87 -38.64 -13.85 32.84
N THR A 88 -37.60 -14.55 32.40
CA THR A 88 -37.05 -15.72 33.09
C THR A 88 -35.54 -15.55 33.16
N GLY A 89 -35.06 -15.14 34.33
CA GLY A 89 -33.64 -15.21 34.62
C GLY A 89 -33.23 -16.67 34.74
N SER A 90 -32.20 -17.08 34.01
CA SER A 90 -31.39 -18.24 34.35
C SER A 90 -30.11 -18.24 33.51
N GLU A 91 -29.01 -18.01 34.23
CA GLU A 91 -27.67 -18.56 34.02
C GLU A 91 -27.00 -18.50 32.64
N SER A 92 -26.01 -17.62 32.60
CA SER A 92 -24.71 -17.78 31.95
C SER A 92 -24.32 -19.22 31.62
N SER A 93 -24.10 -19.48 30.33
CA SER A 93 -23.17 -20.51 29.87
C SER A 93 -22.40 -20.00 28.66
N SER A 94 -21.20 -19.48 28.93
CA SER A 94 -20.15 -19.28 27.93
C SER A 94 -19.81 -20.62 27.28
N PRO A 95 -19.72 -20.74 25.95
CA PRO A 95 -18.94 -21.80 25.34
C PRO A 95 -17.48 -21.34 25.34
N ALA A 96 -16.69 -21.94 26.24
CA ALA A 96 -15.24 -21.92 26.12
C ALA A 96 -14.83 -22.89 25.02
N ASP A 97 -14.56 -22.39 23.82
CA ASP A 97 -13.91 -23.16 22.77
C ASP A 97 -12.41 -23.25 23.07
N ASN A 98 -12.04 -24.23 23.89
CA ASN A 98 -10.66 -24.71 23.99
C ASN A 98 -10.40 -25.65 22.82
N ASN A 99 -9.80 -25.14 21.75
CA ASN A 99 -9.13 -25.97 20.75
C ASN A 99 -7.68 -25.52 20.58
N SER A 100 -6.82 -26.00 21.47
CA SER A 100 -5.38 -26.05 21.23
C SER A 100 -5.06 -27.39 20.59
N SER A 101 -4.90 -27.40 19.27
CA SER A 101 -4.16 -28.47 18.58
C SER A 101 -2.81 -27.90 18.15
N PRO A 102 -1.68 -28.49 18.59
CA PRO A 102 -0.35 -28.09 18.14
C PRO A 102 0.00 -28.81 16.83
N PRO A 103 0.62 -28.15 15.84
CA PRO A 103 1.37 -28.86 14.81
C PRO A 103 2.82 -29.11 15.29
N PRO A 104 3.43 -30.22 14.84
CA PRO A 104 4.71 -30.72 15.35
C PRO A 104 5.93 -29.91 14.89
N GLU A 105 7.00 -30.05 15.69
CA GLU A 105 8.34 -29.51 15.50
C GLU A 105 9.11 -30.14 14.32
N SER A 106 10.24 -29.50 13.98
CA SER A 106 11.34 -29.88 13.07
C SER A 106 11.12 -29.47 11.59
N GLU A 107 12.06 -28.86 10.85
CA GLU A 107 13.52 -28.90 10.92
C GLU A 107 14.18 -27.57 10.50
N LYS A 108 15.39 -27.44 11.04
CA LYS A 108 16.44 -26.46 10.85
C LYS A 108 17.21 -26.80 9.58
N THR A 109 17.26 -25.89 8.61
CA THR A 109 18.37 -25.85 7.63
C THR A 109 18.80 -24.42 7.38
N SER A 110 19.93 -24.10 8.01
CA SER A 110 20.93 -23.15 7.52
C SER A 110 21.23 -23.37 6.03
N VAL A 111 21.41 -22.28 5.27
CA VAL A 111 22.57 -22.03 4.39
C VAL A 111 22.31 -20.82 3.47
N SER A 112 23.17 -19.81 3.68
CA SER A 112 23.84 -18.97 2.68
C SER A 112 23.05 -18.10 1.69
N SER A 113 23.22 -16.79 1.89
CA SER A 113 23.37 -15.80 0.81
C SER A 113 24.35 -16.30 -0.26
N PRO A 114 24.09 -16.04 -1.54
CA PRO A 114 24.92 -15.01 -2.18
C PRO A 114 24.18 -14.12 -3.19
N ASP A 115 24.64 -12.87 -3.26
CA ASP A 115 24.69 -12.06 -4.48
C ASP A 115 25.11 -12.91 -5.69
N GLU A 116 24.40 -12.81 -6.82
CA GLU A 116 24.99 -12.35 -8.09
C GLU A 116 24.08 -12.58 -9.32
N ARG A 117 24.08 -11.55 -10.19
CA ARG A 117 24.23 -11.68 -11.65
C ARG A 117 22.99 -12.05 -12.48
N ASN A 118 22.29 -11.00 -12.89
CA ASN A 118 22.22 -10.60 -14.31
C ASN A 118 22.46 -11.72 -15.36
N GLN A 119 21.41 -12.27 -15.98
CA GLN A 119 21.37 -12.45 -17.45
C GLN A 119 20.01 -12.90 -18.01
N ALA A 120 19.61 -12.18 -19.08
CA ALA A 120 18.80 -12.56 -20.25
C ALA A 120 17.33 -12.98 -19.99
N VAL A 121 16.34 -12.73 -20.85
CA VAL A 121 16.30 -12.77 -22.32
C VAL A 121 15.16 -11.84 -22.79
N TYR A 122 15.43 -10.92 -23.72
CA TYR A 122 14.40 -10.43 -24.65
C TYR A 122 14.59 -11.23 -25.94
N HIS A 123 13.51 -11.87 -26.40
CA HIS A 123 13.37 -12.37 -27.76
C HIS A 123 13.01 -11.22 -28.72
#